data_AF-A0A819XXV5-F1
#
_entry.id   AF-A0A819XXV5-F1
#
_cell.length_a   1.000
_cell.length_b   1.000
_cell.length_c   1.000
_cell.angle_alpha   90.00
_cell.angle_beta   90.00
_cell.angle_gamma   90.00
#
_symmetry.space_group_name_H-M   'P 1'
#
loop_
_entity.id
_entity.type
_entity.pdbx_description
1 polymer ?
#
loop_
_entity_poly.entity_id
_entity_poly.type
_entity_poly.pdbx_seq_one_letter_code
_entity_poly.pdbx_strand_id
1 'polypeptide(L)'
;MATTTATIISTTTASTTLVFDSGDNAWMMVSTAFVLMMTPALAFFYGGLVDRKNILNQLFLSFVCMGIVFVQWVLFGFSFAFGSPVSRGFGSFADSALRFGQRLDDFYSPSYPLLTYAAYQGTFAIITPALISGAIVGRMKVIPYMIFIVIWTTVCYDPLAHWVWGSNGWLKHLGTLDFAGGTVVHISSGVSGYVASAILGK
;
A
#
# COMPACT_ATOMS: atom_id res chain seq x y z
N MET A 1 -31.05 43.73 -41.92
CA MET A 1 -30.81 42.28 -41.86
C MET A 1 -29.31 42.05 -41.80
N ALA A 2 -28.74 42.02 -40.60
CA ALA A 2 -27.33 41.70 -40.39
C ALA A 2 -27.21 40.20 -40.09
N THR A 3 -26.58 39.46 -41.01
CA THR A 3 -26.40 38.01 -40.93
C THR A 3 -25.23 37.71 -40.01
N THR A 4 -25.51 37.20 -38.81
CA THR A 4 -24.51 36.73 -37.84
C THR A 4 -23.93 35.39 -38.29
N THR A 5 -22.67 35.38 -38.74
CA THR A 5 -21.94 34.14 -39.02
C THR A 5 -21.40 33.59 -37.70
N ALA A 6 -22.05 32.55 -37.16
CA ALA A 6 -21.56 31.82 -35.99
C ALA A 6 -20.37 30.93 -36.39
N THR A 7 -19.17 31.30 -35.97
CA THR A 7 -17.97 30.46 -36.06
C THR A 7 -18.13 29.30 -35.06
N ILE A 8 -18.38 28.10 -35.58
CA ILE A 8 -18.33 26.87 -34.78
C ILE A 8 -16.86 26.59 -34.47
N ILE A 9 -16.44 26.90 -33.23
CA ILE A 9 -15.16 26.46 -32.70
C ILE A 9 -15.31 24.96 -32.43
N SER A 10 -14.86 24.13 -33.38
CA SER A 10 -14.64 22.71 -33.14
C SER A 10 -13.50 22.57 -32.13
N THR A 11 -13.84 22.40 -30.85
CA THR A 11 -12.91 21.88 -29.85
C THR A 11 -12.51 20.47 -30.24
N THR A 12 -11.41 20.33 -30.97
CA THR A 12 -10.69 19.08 -31.10
C THR A 12 -10.20 18.69 -29.71
N THR A 13 -10.88 17.73 -29.08
CA THR A 13 -10.36 17.02 -27.92
C THR A 13 -9.09 16.31 -28.36
N ALA A 14 -7.93 16.93 -28.12
CA ALA A 14 -6.66 16.26 -28.28
C ALA A 14 -6.68 15.04 -27.36
N SER A 15 -6.79 13.85 -27.93
CA SER A 15 -6.51 12.61 -27.22
C SER A 15 -5.01 12.61 -26.96
N THR A 16 -4.59 13.17 -25.82
CA THR A 16 -3.22 13.02 -25.34
C THR A 16 -2.96 11.52 -25.19
N THR A 17 -2.28 10.92 -26.16
CA THR A 17 -1.82 9.55 -26.06
C THR A 17 -0.92 9.48 -24.84
N LEU A 18 -1.36 8.75 -23.80
CA LEU A 18 -0.52 8.50 -22.63
C LEU A 18 0.68 7.69 -23.12
N VAL A 19 1.82 8.35 -23.30
CA VAL A 19 3.07 7.71 -23.67
C VAL A 19 3.73 7.28 -22.37
N PHE A 20 3.66 5.98 -22.07
CA PHE A 20 4.38 5.39 -20.94
C PHE A 20 5.83 5.11 -21.34
N ASP A 21 6.77 5.37 -20.43
CA ASP A 21 8.11 4.84 -20.53
C ASP A 21 8.07 3.34 -20.20
N SER A 22 8.35 2.52 -21.21
CA SER A 22 8.34 1.07 -21.06
C SER A 22 9.45 0.56 -20.13
N GLY A 23 10.58 1.26 -20.06
CA GLY A 23 11.72 0.91 -19.21
C GLY A 23 11.41 1.13 -17.73
N ASP A 24 10.86 2.30 -17.40
CA ASP A 24 10.43 2.62 -16.03
C ASP A 24 9.32 1.66 -15.57
N ASN A 25 8.32 1.42 -16.42
CA ASN A 25 7.24 0.50 -16.08
C ASN A 25 7.75 -0.94 -15.89
N ALA A 26 8.66 -1.41 -16.75
CA ALA A 26 9.27 -2.73 -16.61
C ALA A 26 10.07 -2.86 -15.31
N TRP A 27 10.88 -1.85 -14.97
CA TRP A 27 11.63 -1.82 -13.72
C TRP A 27 10.71 -1.83 -12.50
N MET A 28 9.63 -1.07 -12.52
CA MET A 28 8.66 -1.03 -11.42
C MET A 28 7.90 -2.35 -11.26
N MET A 29 7.54 -3.03 -12.35
CA MET A 29 6.92 -4.36 -12.29
C MET A 29 7.89 -5.42 -11.72
N VAL A 30 9.15 -5.42 -12.15
CA VAL A 30 10.18 -6.33 -11.62
C VAL A 30 10.43 -6.05 -10.14
N SER A 31 10.55 -4.77 -9.76
CA SER A 31 10.70 -4.35 -8.36
C SER A 31 9.51 -4.81 -7.51
N THR A 32 8.29 -4.69 -8.03
CA THR A 32 7.07 -5.20 -7.36
C THR A 32 7.15 -6.70 -7.12
N ALA A 33 7.62 -7.48 -8.11
CA ALA A 33 7.78 -8.92 -7.95
C ALA A 33 8.82 -9.29 -6.87
N PHE A 34 9.94 -8.56 -6.82
CA PHE A 34 10.94 -8.76 -5.77
C PHE A 34 10.43 -8.42 -4.37
N VAL A 35 9.72 -7.31 -4.21
CA VAL A 35 9.15 -6.94 -2.89
C VAL A 35 8.05 -7.92 -2.49
N LEU A 36 7.20 -8.37 -3.42
CA LEU A 36 6.19 -9.39 -3.13
C LEU A 36 6.83 -10.70 -2.64
N MET A 37 7.95 -11.11 -3.23
CA MET A 37 8.71 -12.32 -2.82
C MET A 37 9.22 -12.23 -1.37
N MET A 38 9.39 -11.02 -0.82
CA MET A 38 9.80 -10.85 0.57
C MET A 38 8.76 -11.38 1.56
N THR A 39 7.46 -11.39 1.23
CA THR A 39 6.42 -11.87 2.16
C THR A 39 6.47 -13.39 2.38
N PRO A 40 6.56 -14.24 1.34
CA PRO A 40 6.89 -15.66 1.53
C PRO A 40 8.24 -15.88 2.20
N ALA A 41 9.29 -15.12 1.83
CA ALA A 41 10.60 -15.24 2.45
C ALA A 41 10.55 -14.94 3.96
N LEU A 42 9.76 -13.94 4.36
CA LEU A 42 9.49 -13.59 5.75
C LEU A 42 8.81 -14.75 6.50
N ALA A 43 7.87 -15.43 5.84
CA ALA A 43 7.17 -16.57 6.41
C ALA A 43 8.16 -17.70 6.78
N PHE A 44 9.16 -17.96 5.93
CA PHE A 44 10.24 -18.89 6.23
C PHE A 44 11.22 -18.36 7.27
N PHE A 45 11.56 -17.07 7.20
CA PHE A 45 12.47 -16.43 8.16
C PHE A 45 11.94 -16.53 9.59
N TYR A 46 10.71 -16.05 9.85
CA TYR A 46 10.09 -16.22 11.17
C TYR A 46 9.72 -17.67 11.46
N GLY A 47 9.36 -18.46 10.44
CA GLY A 47 9.15 -19.90 10.59
C GLY A 47 10.39 -20.63 11.16
N GLY A 48 11.59 -20.20 10.79
CA GLY A 48 12.85 -20.73 11.32
C GLY A 48 13.20 -20.26 12.73
N LEU A 49 12.61 -19.16 13.20
CA LEU A 49 12.85 -18.57 14.53
C LEU A 49 11.87 -19.06 15.60
N VAL A 50 10.72 -19.61 15.19
CA VAL A 50 9.67 -20.07 16.11
C VAL A 50 9.85 -21.54 16.49
N ASP A 51 9.19 -21.95 17.58
CA ASP A 51 9.12 -23.36 17.97
C ASP A 51 8.57 -24.24 16.83
N ARG A 52 9.08 -25.46 16.73
CA ARG A 52 8.68 -26.43 15.68
C ARG A 52 7.17 -26.65 15.55
N LYS A 53 6.44 -26.60 16.67
CA LYS A 53 4.98 -26.74 16.71
C LYS A 53 4.22 -25.57 16.04
N ASN A 54 4.87 -24.41 15.92
CA ASN A 54 4.27 -23.16 15.44
C ASN A 54 4.67 -22.80 14.00
N ILE A 55 5.58 -23.55 13.37
CA ILE A 55 6.10 -23.24 12.01
C ILE A 55 4.96 -23.17 10.99
N LEU A 56 4.08 -24.17 10.96
CA LEU A 56 2.94 -24.19 10.05
C LEU A 56 1.98 -23.02 10.29
N ASN A 57 1.78 -22.64 11.54
CA ASN A 57 0.97 -21.47 11.89
C ASN A 57 1.63 -20.17 11.38
N GLN A 58 2.94 -20.01 11.53
CA GLN A 58 3.66 -18.83 11.03
C GLN A 58 3.53 -18.67 9.51
N LEU A 59 3.72 -19.78 8.78
CA LEU A 59 3.55 -19.81 7.33
C LEU A 59 2.12 -19.40 6.97
N PHE A 60 1.13 -20.03 7.62
CA PHE A 60 -0.28 -19.77 7.37
C PHE A 60 -0.68 -18.30 7.64
N LEU A 61 -0.28 -17.71 8.77
CA LEU A 61 -0.58 -16.31 9.10
C LEU A 61 0.01 -15.33 8.07
N SER A 62 1.18 -15.63 7.51
CA SER A 62 1.84 -14.79 6.50
C SER A 62 1.08 -14.83 5.15
N PHE A 63 0.66 -16.01 4.70
CA PHE A 63 -0.15 -16.14 3.47
C PHE A 63 -1.55 -15.56 3.60
N VAL A 64 -2.19 -15.76 4.76
CA VAL A 64 -3.49 -15.15 5.08
C VAL A 64 -3.39 -13.62 5.07
N CYS A 65 -2.31 -13.07 5.63
CA CYS A 65 -2.03 -11.64 5.58
C CYS A 65 -1.94 -11.12 4.15
N MET A 66 -1.17 -11.81 3.31
CA MET A 66 -1.02 -11.44 1.90
C MET A 66 -2.36 -11.39 1.16
N GLY A 67 -3.22 -12.38 1.32
CA GLY A 67 -4.54 -12.40 0.68
C GLY A 67 -5.48 -11.30 1.20
N ILE A 68 -5.59 -11.15 2.52
CA ILE A 68 -6.52 -10.20 3.14
C ILE A 68 -6.11 -8.76 2.87
N VAL A 69 -4.83 -8.44 3.04
CA VAL A 69 -4.33 -7.08 2.84
C VAL A 69 -4.37 -6.71 1.36
N PHE A 70 -4.10 -7.65 0.45
CA PHE A 70 -4.30 -7.41 -0.98
C PHE A 70 -5.74 -6.97 -1.31
N VAL A 71 -6.73 -7.68 -0.77
CA VAL A 71 -8.15 -7.31 -0.98
C VAL A 71 -8.46 -5.95 -0.38
N GLN A 72 -8.05 -5.70 0.86
CA GLN A 72 -8.25 -4.40 1.53
C GLN A 72 -7.61 -3.25 0.75
N TRP A 73 -6.38 -3.46 0.25
CA TRP A 73 -5.62 -2.47 -0.52
C TRP A 73 -6.33 -2.09 -1.82
N VAL A 74 -6.76 -3.10 -2.58
CA VAL A 74 -7.49 -2.92 -3.84
C VAL A 74 -8.83 -2.23 -3.63
N LEU A 75 -9.57 -2.61 -2.58
CA LEU A 75 -10.90 -2.06 -2.32
C LEU A 75 -10.81 -0.59 -1.89
N PHE A 76 -9.92 -0.23 -0.96
CA PHE A 76 -9.86 1.15 -0.49
C PHE A 76 -8.51 1.60 0.08
N GLY A 77 -7.61 0.69 0.49
CA GLY A 77 -6.34 1.08 1.13
C GLY A 77 -5.46 1.97 0.24
N PHE A 78 -5.33 1.64 -1.04
CA PHE A 78 -4.60 2.49 -1.98
C PHE A 78 -5.19 3.90 -2.07
N SER A 79 -6.51 3.99 -2.19
CA SER A 79 -7.21 5.27 -2.27
C SER A 79 -6.98 6.09 -1.00
N PHE A 80 -7.04 5.44 0.16
CA PHE A 80 -6.88 6.13 1.44
C PHE A 80 -5.45 6.63 1.66
N ALA A 81 -4.44 5.89 1.20
CA ALA A 81 -3.04 6.28 1.29
C ALA A 81 -2.62 7.33 0.23
N PHE A 82 -3.00 7.11 -1.04
CA PHE A 82 -2.45 7.81 -2.20
C PHE A 82 -3.50 8.49 -3.10
N GLY A 83 -4.79 8.32 -2.82
CA GLY A 83 -5.85 9.00 -3.56
C GLY A 83 -5.84 10.51 -3.35
N SER A 84 -6.73 11.20 -4.07
CA SER A 84 -6.84 12.66 -3.99
C SER A 84 -6.96 13.13 -2.53
N PRO A 85 -6.14 14.08 -2.08
CA PRO A 85 -6.08 14.42 -0.66
C PRO A 85 -7.33 15.14 -0.16
N VAL A 86 -7.91 14.65 0.95
CA VAL A 86 -9.00 15.34 1.66
C VAL A 86 -8.44 16.30 2.71
N SER A 87 -7.40 15.88 3.41
CA SER A 87 -6.70 16.67 4.42
C SER A 87 -5.23 16.24 4.50
N ARG A 88 -4.37 16.97 5.21
CA ARG A 88 -2.95 16.58 5.41
C ARG A 88 -2.76 15.26 6.18
N GLY A 89 -3.82 14.76 6.83
CA GLY A 89 -3.80 13.53 7.61
C GLY A 89 -4.49 12.35 6.92
N PHE A 90 -5.32 12.59 5.90
CA PHE A 90 -6.18 11.57 5.31
C PHE A 90 -6.34 11.76 3.80
N GLY A 91 -6.19 10.67 3.04
CA GLY A 91 -6.58 10.61 1.63
C GLY A 91 -8.08 10.44 1.44
N SER A 92 -8.50 10.38 0.17
CA SER A 92 -9.91 10.19 -0.23
C SER A 92 -10.24 8.73 -0.49
N PHE A 93 -11.53 8.40 -0.54
CA PHE A 93 -12.04 7.12 -1.03
C PHE A 93 -12.48 7.17 -2.52
N ALA A 94 -12.22 8.28 -3.22
CA ALA A 94 -12.63 8.49 -4.61
C ALA A 94 -12.06 7.44 -5.58
N ASP A 95 -10.85 6.95 -5.30
CA ASP A 95 -10.10 6.01 -6.13
C ASP A 95 -10.21 4.55 -5.65
N SER A 96 -11.21 4.28 -4.80
CA SER A 96 -11.55 2.95 -4.30
C SER A 96 -11.79 1.95 -5.45
N ALA A 97 -11.55 0.67 -5.21
CA ALA A 97 -11.66 -0.41 -6.19
C ALA A 97 -10.86 -0.15 -7.49
N LEU A 98 -9.72 0.54 -7.38
CA LEU A 98 -8.84 0.88 -8.49
C LEU A 98 -9.52 1.69 -9.61
N ARG A 99 -10.51 2.53 -9.25
CA ARG A 99 -11.30 3.36 -10.20
C ARG A 99 -10.48 4.34 -11.03
N PHE A 100 -9.20 4.54 -10.67
CA PHE A 100 -8.26 5.38 -11.40
C PHE A 100 -7.71 4.74 -12.69
N GLY A 101 -7.87 3.43 -12.88
CA GLY A 101 -7.45 2.73 -14.09
C GLY A 101 -5.96 2.87 -14.41
N GLN A 102 -5.64 3.16 -15.68
CA GLN A 102 -4.26 3.31 -16.18
C GLN A 102 -3.81 4.77 -16.29
N ARG A 103 -4.37 5.69 -15.48
CA ARG A 103 -3.95 7.09 -15.54
C ARG A 103 -2.50 7.27 -15.12
N LEU A 104 -1.89 8.36 -15.58
CA LEU A 104 -0.66 8.91 -15.00
C LEU A 104 -0.98 9.76 -13.78
N ASP A 105 0.02 9.91 -12.91
CA ASP A 105 -0.01 10.84 -11.79
C ASP A 105 1.34 11.54 -11.72
N ASP A 106 1.36 12.86 -11.86
CA ASP A 106 2.60 13.65 -11.96
C ASP A 106 3.50 13.51 -10.72
N PHE A 107 2.92 13.14 -9.57
CA PHE A 107 3.64 13.05 -8.31
C PHE A 107 4.09 11.62 -8.00
N TYR A 108 3.23 10.62 -8.20
CA TYR A 108 3.53 9.23 -7.85
C TYR A 108 4.12 8.43 -9.01
N SER A 109 3.60 8.63 -10.22
CA SER A 109 3.91 7.81 -11.39
C SER A 109 3.87 8.68 -12.67
N PRO A 110 4.88 9.56 -12.86
CA PRO A 110 4.87 10.53 -13.97
C PRO A 110 5.12 9.88 -15.33
N SER A 111 5.84 8.76 -15.38
CA SER A 111 6.27 8.09 -16.62
C SER A 111 5.62 6.72 -16.85
N TYR A 112 4.93 6.16 -15.86
CA TYR A 112 4.36 4.80 -15.92
C TYR A 112 2.97 4.76 -15.27
N PRO A 113 2.15 3.74 -15.54
CA PRO A 113 0.77 3.71 -15.05
C PRO A 113 0.66 3.73 -13.53
N LEU A 114 -0.33 4.47 -13.02
CA LEU A 114 -0.63 4.51 -11.59
C LEU A 114 -1.01 3.12 -11.05
N LEU A 115 -1.50 2.20 -11.89
CA LEU A 115 -1.75 0.81 -11.48
C LEU A 115 -0.45 0.10 -11.07
N THR A 116 0.65 0.33 -11.80
CA THR A 116 1.95 -0.26 -11.44
C THR A 116 2.45 0.32 -10.13
N TYR A 117 2.26 1.62 -9.88
CA TYR A 117 2.57 2.23 -8.59
C TYR A 117 1.71 1.64 -7.45
N ALA A 118 0.41 1.46 -7.70
CA ALA A 118 -0.50 0.86 -6.73
C ALA A 118 -0.14 -0.59 -6.40
N ALA A 119 0.28 -1.37 -7.40
CA ALA A 119 0.77 -2.73 -7.21
C ALA A 119 2.07 -2.73 -6.38
N TYR A 120 3.03 -1.87 -6.73
CA TYR A 120 4.28 -1.71 -6.00
C TYR A 120 4.03 -1.38 -4.53
N GLN A 121 3.25 -0.34 -4.24
CA GLN A 121 2.91 0.07 -2.87
C GLN A 121 2.09 -0.98 -2.11
N GLY A 122 1.25 -1.74 -2.82
CA GLY A 122 0.49 -2.85 -2.23
C GLY A 122 1.39 -3.93 -1.63
N THR A 123 2.59 -4.14 -2.16
CA THR A 123 3.54 -5.10 -1.58
C THR A 123 4.08 -4.65 -0.21
N PHE A 124 4.27 -3.34 -0.01
CA PHE A 124 4.63 -2.76 1.29
C PHE A 124 3.46 -2.86 2.28
N ALA A 125 2.24 -2.61 1.80
CA ALA A 125 1.03 -2.77 2.61
C ALA A 125 0.89 -4.21 3.10
N ILE A 126 1.17 -5.19 2.24
CA ILE A 126 1.13 -6.62 2.57
C ILE A 126 2.18 -7.02 3.62
N ILE A 127 3.46 -6.65 3.40
CA ILE A 127 4.55 -7.14 4.25
C ILE A 127 4.51 -6.54 5.66
N THR A 128 3.98 -5.34 5.82
CA THR A 128 4.01 -4.61 7.10
C THR A 128 3.25 -5.32 8.23
N PRO A 129 1.95 -5.63 8.12
CA PRO A 129 1.25 -6.44 9.13
C PRO A 129 1.76 -7.88 9.19
N ALA A 130 2.32 -8.42 8.10
CA ALA A 130 2.95 -9.75 8.13
C ALA A 130 4.18 -9.76 9.06
N LEU A 131 4.92 -8.65 9.19
CA LEU A 131 6.01 -8.52 10.17
C LEU A 131 5.53 -8.64 11.61
N ILE A 132 4.33 -8.13 11.91
CA ILE A 132 3.72 -8.21 13.25
C ILE A 132 3.44 -9.69 13.62
N SER A 133 3.07 -10.51 12.64
CA SER A 133 2.73 -11.93 12.85
C SER A 133 3.86 -12.71 13.54
N GLY A 134 5.12 -12.40 13.23
CA GLY A 134 6.29 -13.05 13.83
C GLY A 134 6.41 -12.83 15.34
N ALA A 135 5.86 -11.73 15.88
CA ALA A 135 5.89 -11.43 17.30
C ALA A 135 4.73 -12.07 18.09
N ILE A 136 3.65 -12.47 17.41
CA ILE A 136 2.39 -12.93 18.03
C ILE A 136 2.06 -14.40 17.72
N VAL A 137 2.87 -15.04 16.90
CA VAL A 137 2.72 -16.44 16.52
C VAL A 137 2.68 -17.37 17.72
N GLY A 138 1.70 -18.27 17.72
CA GLY A 138 1.45 -19.18 18.84
C GLY A 138 0.73 -18.53 20.04
N ARG A 139 0.48 -17.22 20.01
CA ARG A 139 -0.19 -16.46 21.08
C ARG A 139 -1.54 -15.89 20.66
N MET A 140 -1.83 -15.83 19.36
CA MET A 140 -3.09 -15.34 18.81
C MET A 140 -3.76 -16.41 17.94
N LYS A 141 -5.08 -16.54 18.06
CA LYS A 141 -5.90 -17.37 17.16
C LYS A 141 -5.98 -16.71 15.78
N VAL A 142 -6.17 -17.52 14.74
CA VAL A 142 -6.27 -17.06 13.34
C VAL A 142 -7.40 -16.04 13.14
N ILE A 143 -8.62 -16.30 13.63
CA ILE A 143 -9.76 -15.40 13.39
C ILE A 143 -9.52 -13.99 13.97
N PRO A 144 -9.13 -13.84 15.27
CA PRO A 144 -8.70 -12.55 15.79
C PRO A 144 -7.58 -11.90 14.99
N TYR A 145 -6.59 -12.68 14.53
CA TYR A 145 -5.49 -12.14 13.72
C TYR A 145 -6.00 -11.56 12.40
N MET A 146 -6.90 -12.25 11.70
CA MET A 146 -7.49 -11.75 10.44
C MET A 146 -8.22 -10.43 10.64
N ILE A 147 -8.98 -10.28 11.73
CA ILE A 147 -9.66 -9.03 12.06
C ILE A 147 -8.63 -7.94 12.40
N PHE A 148 -7.62 -8.30 13.20
CA PHE A 148 -6.55 -7.39 13.60
C PHE A 148 -5.81 -6.81 12.39
N ILE A 149 -5.39 -7.63 11.42
CA ILE A 149 -4.65 -7.12 10.27
C ILE A 149 -5.48 -6.19 9.38
N VAL A 150 -6.79 -6.41 9.24
CA VAL A 150 -7.66 -5.50 8.49
C VAL A 150 -7.73 -4.15 9.19
N ILE A 151 -8.04 -4.17 10.50
CA ILE A 151 -8.16 -2.94 11.30
C ILE A 151 -6.81 -2.21 11.34
N TRP A 152 -5.72 -2.93 11.61
CA TRP A 152 -4.39 -2.34 11.72
C TRP A 152 -3.92 -1.75 10.39
N THR A 153 -4.16 -2.44 9.27
CA THR A 153 -3.78 -1.89 7.95
C THR A 153 -4.58 -0.61 7.66
N THR A 154 -5.89 -0.62 7.91
CA THR A 154 -6.74 0.55 7.65
C THR A 154 -6.51 1.72 8.60
N VAL A 155 -6.27 1.48 9.88
CA VAL A 155 -6.21 2.53 10.91
C VAL A 155 -4.78 2.97 11.21
N CYS A 156 -3.78 2.13 10.96
CA CYS A 156 -2.38 2.44 11.23
C CYS A 156 -1.59 2.59 9.93
N TYR A 157 -1.55 1.56 9.09
CA TYR A 157 -0.70 1.57 7.90
C TYR A 157 -1.12 2.63 6.88
N ASP A 158 -2.38 2.63 6.45
CA ASP A 158 -2.86 3.52 5.39
C ASP A 158 -2.69 5.03 5.78
N PRO A 159 -3.04 5.47 7.01
CA PRO A 159 -2.73 6.84 7.44
C PRO A 159 -1.23 7.12 7.51
N LEU A 160 -0.41 6.21 8.05
CA LEU A 160 1.04 6.40 8.11
C LEU A 160 1.66 6.55 6.71
N ALA A 161 1.23 5.71 5.76
CA ALA A 161 1.63 5.81 4.37
C ALA A 161 1.22 7.15 3.77
N HIS A 162 0.00 7.63 4.04
CA HIS A 162 -0.43 8.95 3.61
C HIS A 162 0.42 10.07 4.21
N TRP A 163 0.71 10.03 5.51
CA TRP A 163 1.47 11.08 6.19
C TRP A 163 2.88 11.25 5.64
N VAL A 164 3.53 10.13 5.34
CA VAL A 164 4.95 10.09 4.95
C VAL A 164 5.13 10.17 3.44
N TRP A 165 4.30 9.48 2.66
CA TRP A 165 4.47 9.34 1.21
C TRP A 165 3.43 10.08 0.38
N GLY A 166 2.24 10.32 0.94
CA GLY A 166 1.17 11.05 0.28
C GLY A 166 1.61 12.45 -0.15
N SER A 167 1.05 12.94 -1.25
CA SER A 167 1.43 14.22 -1.88
C SER A 167 1.27 15.43 -0.99
N ASN A 168 0.30 15.38 -0.06
CA ASN A 168 0.02 16.41 0.93
C ASN A 168 0.25 15.92 2.37
N GLY A 169 0.95 14.80 2.55
CA GLY A 169 1.18 14.19 3.85
C GLY A 169 1.90 15.13 4.80
N TRP A 170 1.40 15.29 6.02
CA TRP A 170 1.97 16.26 6.96
C TRP A 170 3.44 15.97 7.34
N LEU A 171 3.83 14.70 7.51
CA LEU A 171 5.23 14.34 7.81
C LEU A 171 6.14 14.63 6.62
N LYS A 172 5.65 14.42 5.39
CA LYS A 172 6.36 14.81 4.17
C LYS A 172 6.60 16.33 4.13
N HIS A 173 5.58 17.12 4.44
CA HIS A 173 5.69 18.58 4.51
C HIS A 173 6.63 19.10 5.61
N LEU A 174 6.82 18.33 6.68
CA LEU A 174 7.81 18.65 7.71
C LEU A 174 9.25 18.30 7.31
N GLY A 175 9.45 17.68 6.14
CA GLY A 175 10.78 17.29 5.64
C GLY A 175 11.26 15.92 6.10
N THR A 176 10.35 15.03 6.53
CA THR A 176 10.70 13.64 6.86
C THR A 176 11.25 12.94 5.62
N LEU A 177 12.45 12.38 5.72
CA LEU A 177 13.09 11.60 4.67
C LEU A 177 12.90 10.11 4.94
N ASP A 178 11.94 9.50 4.26
CA ASP A 178 11.70 8.05 4.31
C ASP A 178 11.52 7.50 2.90
N PHE A 179 12.62 6.99 2.33
CA PHE A 179 12.67 6.55 0.93
C PHE A 179 11.92 5.25 0.67
N ALA A 180 12.03 4.27 1.58
CA ALA A 180 11.56 2.91 1.35
C ALA A 180 10.80 2.29 2.54
N GLY A 181 10.40 3.10 3.53
CA GLY A 181 9.47 2.67 4.57
C GLY A 181 10.14 2.33 5.88
N GLY A 182 11.24 3.00 6.22
CA GLY A 182 11.84 2.90 7.54
C GLY A 182 10.81 3.17 8.64
N THR A 183 9.98 4.20 8.45
CA THR A 183 8.91 4.57 9.38
C THR A 183 7.65 3.77 9.12
N VAL A 184 7.17 3.80 7.88
CA VAL A 184 5.86 3.25 7.50
C VAL A 184 5.79 1.74 7.64
N VAL A 185 6.89 1.02 7.39
CA VAL A 185 6.98 -0.44 7.44
C VAL A 185 7.66 -0.90 8.71
N HIS A 186 8.93 -0.54 8.91
CA HIS A 186 9.78 -1.20 9.91
C HIS A 186 9.49 -0.71 11.33
N ILE A 187 9.47 0.61 11.56
CA ILE A 187 9.17 1.16 12.90
C ILE A 187 7.73 0.84 13.30
N SER A 188 6.77 1.05 12.39
CA SER A 188 5.35 0.81 12.67
C SER A 188 5.07 -0.66 13.06
N SER A 189 5.58 -1.62 12.28
CA SER A 189 5.39 -3.05 12.55
C SER A 189 6.21 -3.52 13.75
N GLY A 190 7.42 -3.01 13.95
CA GLY A 190 8.27 -3.34 15.09
C GLY A 190 7.65 -2.92 16.42
N VAL A 191 7.17 -1.66 16.50
CA VAL A 191 6.46 -1.15 17.68
C VAL A 191 5.16 -1.92 17.90
N SER A 192 4.40 -2.17 16.83
CA SER A 192 3.14 -2.93 16.92
C SER A 192 3.36 -4.37 17.39
N GLY A 193 4.41 -5.04 16.90
CA GLY A 193 4.82 -6.36 17.34
C GLY A 193 5.22 -6.39 18.81
N TYR A 194 6.00 -5.41 19.26
CA TYR A 194 6.35 -5.25 20.67
C TYR A 194 5.10 -5.10 21.55
N VAL A 195 4.23 -4.14 21.23
CA VAL A 195 2.99 -3.88 21.99
C VAL A 195 2.08 -5.09 22.00
N ALA A 196 1.86 -5.73 20.85
CA ALA A 196 1.02 -6.93 20.75
C ALA A 196 1.59 -8.09 21.58
N SER A 197 2.91 -8.30 21.56
CA SER A 197 3.56 -9.34 22.36
C SER A 197 3.48 -9.07 23.87
N ALA A 198 3.49 -7.80 24.28
CA ALA A 198 3.34 -7.39 25.68
C ALA A 198 1.92 -7.59 26.19
N ILE A 199 0.90 -7.29 25.37
CA ILE A 199 -0.52 -7.45 25.72
C ILE A 199 -0.94 -8.93 25.75
N LEU A 200 -0.52 -9.71 24.75
CA LEU A 200 -0.89 -11.12 24.64
C LEU A 200 -0.18 -12.02 25.67
N GLY A 201 0.88 -11.53 26.32
CA GLY A 201 1.59 -12.25 27.37
C GLY A 201 2.40 -13.46 26.85
N LYS A 202 2.68 -14.40 27.75
CA LYS A 202 3.29 -15.70 27.44
C LYS A 202 2.25 -16.72 27.01
#